data_AF-A0A2V1DAX0-F1
#
_entry.id   AF-A0A2V1DAX0-F1
#
_cell.length_a   1.000
_cell.length_b   1.000
_cell.length_c   1.000
_cell.angle_alpha   90.00
_cell.angle_beta   90.00
_cell.angle_gamma   90.00
#
_symmetry.space_group_name_H-M   'P 1'
#
loop_
_entity.id
_entity.type
_entity.pdbx_description
1 polymer ?
#
loop_
_entity_poly.entity_id
_entity_poly.type
_entity_poly.pdbx_seq_one_letter_code
_entity_poly.pdbx_strand_id
1 'polypeptide(L)'
;MVYKTRAREYRTYGQPPPPVIRRNRVQPSGTKTARQAQKDRVAGRISKAWPTPKRLKSKIGRGIINDTAVACYQNSVMQTLMHLPKFVNWVKTHQRKVEWPCHINEQTGCAACIVKEFANKYWNEAPREPIADPNDRTLVNLRHLAHLYFREHSQYNNGLYTPGRTSQQDAEEYFIYLLTGLERSATANVAGPNPNLEKLKSLFEIELQKVRICECGSPLQTMNDDSALRGFTELERKPIVKGKRPPKEKIEELIERFIAGGEYHVRLDDESCSNCRKPKVTVKWSRKIVSAPEYLRVIVPSLDVNTVDSDTSPQKRKDVVEISPELDLTAHQQDPSTPLRYKLLNVVRHVGPSMQRGHYIADVTGYAGVKSRMDDTVVSTIEIVAQNPVYLETDTGPAGAYILVYQRIK
;
A
#
# COMPACT_ATOMS: atom_id res chain seq x y z
N MET A 1 67.34 -53.87 -41.33
CA MET A 1 67.28 -53.01 -40.13
C MET A 1 66.04 -52.14 -40.22
N VAL A 2 65.25 -52.10 -39.16
CA VAL A 2 63.82 -51.75 -39.18
C VAL A 2 63.60 -50.28 -39.59
N TYR A 3 62.98 -50.11 -40.77
CA TYR A 3 62.41 -48.87 -41.27
C TYR A 3 61.05 -48.60 -40.61
N LYS A 4 60.82 -47.39 -40.10
CA LYS A 4 59.48 -46.82 -39.92
C LYS A 4 59.47 -45.38 -40.44
N THR A 5 59.14 -45.26 -41.72
CA THR A 5 58.83 -44.02 -42.43
C THR A 5 57.44 -43.52 -42.01
N ARG A 6 57.37 -42.23 -41.65
CA ARG A 6 56.12 -41.50 -41.37
C ARG A 6 55.35 -41.30 -42.68
N ALA A 7 54.20 -41.96 -42.83
CA ALA A 7 53.24 -41.65 -43.88
C ALA A 7 52.33 -40.48 -43.45
N ARG A 8 52.23 -39.47 -44.32
CA ARG A 8 51.22 -38.41 -44.26
C ARG A 8 49.89 -39.01 -44.71
N GLU A 9 48.89 -39.01 -43.84
CA GLU A 9 47.51 -39.29 -44.23
C GLU A 9 46.75 -38.00 -44.58
N TYR A 10 46.00 -38.13 -45.67
CA TYR A 10 45.22 -37.09 -46.34
C TYR A 10 43.99 -36.67 -45.52
N ARG A 11 43.69 -35.37 -45.53
CA ARG A 11 42.43 -34.81 -45.04
C ARG A 11 41.28 -35.27 -45.94
N THR A 12 40.40 -36.11 -45.41
CA THR A 12 39.05 -36.30 -45.95
C THR A 12 38.11 -35.24 -45.38
N TYR A 13 37.40 -34.56 -46.26
CA TYR A 13 36.38 -33.56 -45.93
C TYR A 13 35.16 -34.23 -45.30
N GLY A 14 35.04 -34.14 -43.97
CA GLY A 14 33.82 -34.53 -43.25
C GLY A 14 32.70 -33.49 -43.46
N GLN A 15 31.48 -33.99 -43.66
CA GLN A 15 30.27 -33.20 -43.88
C GLN A 15 30.01 -32.15 -42.78
N PRO A 16 29.35 -31.03 -43.10
CA PRO A 16 28.99 -30.03 -42.09
C PRO A 16 28.06 -30.64 -41.04
N PRO A 17 28.20 -30.27 -39.76
CA PRO A 17 27.33 -30.77 -38.71
C PRO A 17 25.87 -30.37 -38.99
N PRO A 18 24.90 -31.21 -38.59
CA PRO A 18 23.49 -30.89 -38.75
C PRO A 18 23.16 -29.58 -38.02
N PRO A 19 22.21 -28.78 -38.55
CA PRO A 19 21.87 -27.50 -37.95
C PRO A 19 21.44 -27.72 -36.51
N VAL A 20 22.12 -27.05 -35.59
CA VAL A 20 21.73 -26.98 -34.19
C VAL A 20 20.36 -26.31 -34.16
N ILE A 21 19.30 -27.11 -34.06
CA ILE A 21 17.98 -26.62 -33.68
C ILE A 21 18.17 -26.07 -32.28
N ARG A 22 18.33 -24.73 -32.20
CA ARG A 22 18.30 -24.01 -30.94
C ARG A 22 17.01 -24.44 -30.27
N ARG A 23 17.11 -25.20 -29.18
CA ARG A 23 15.98 -25.44 -28.29
C ARG A 23 15.48 -24.04 -27.95
N ASN A 24 14.34 -23.67 -28.52
CA ASN A 24 13.62 -22.48 -28.10
C ASN A 24 13.47 -22.65 -26.61
N ARG A 25 14.17 -21.80 -25.86
CA ARG A 25 13.94 -21.63 -24.44
C ARG A 25 12.46 -21.29 -24.37
N VAL A 26 11.64 -22.26 -23.94
CA VAL A 26 10.23 -22.00 -23.66
C VAL A 26 10.26 -20.89 -22.62
N GLN A 27 10.02 -19.67 -23.08
CA GLN A 27 9.80 -18.56 -22.18
C GLN A 27 8.54 -18.94 -21.39
N PRO A 28 8.56 -18.88 -20.05
CA PRO A 28 7.31 -18.98 -19.33
C PRO A 28 6.44 -17.81 -19.80
N SER A 29 5.44 -18.11 -20.62
CA SER A 29 4.47 -17.14 -21.12
C SER A 29 3.49 -16.81 -19.98
N GLY A 30 3.98 -16.11 -18.96
CA GLY A 30 3.10 -15.35 -18.08
C GLY A 30 2.79 -14.04 -18.78
N THR A 31 1.65 -13.96 -19.47
CA THR A 31 1.24 -12.78 -20.25
C THR A 31 0.62 -11.73 -19.34
N LYS A 32 1.39 -11.25 -18.34
CA LYS A 32 0.97 -10.15 -17.46
C LYS A 32 0.30 -9.06 -18.28
N THR A 33 -0.74 -8.43 -17.74
CA THR A 33 -1.31 -7.23 -18.38
C THR A 33 -0.18 -6.23 -18.69
N ALA A 34 -0.30 -5.50 -19.81
CA ALA A 34 0.71 -4.51 -20.19
C ALA A 34 0.96 -3.49 -19.06
N ARG A 35 -0.11 -3.15 -18.32
CA ARG A 35 -0.08 -2.27 -17.17
C ARG A 35 0.69 -2.85 -15.98
N GLN A 36 0.47 -4.12 -15.64
CA GLN A 36 1.26 -4.78 -14.60
C GLN A 36 2.74 -4.86 -15.00
N ALA A 37 3.05 -5.22 -16.25
CA ALA A 37 4.42 -5.27 -16.75
C ALA A 37 5.12 -3.89 -16.70
N GLN A 38 4.37 -2.80 -16.91
CA GLN A 38 4.87 -1.44 -16.74
C GLN A 38 5.18 -1.13 -15.27
N LYS A 39 4.24 -1.37 -14.33
CA LYS A 39 4.45 -1.13 -12.90
C LYS A 39 5.66 -1.90 -12.37
N ASP A 40 5.81 -3.16 -12.76
CA ASP A 40 6.94 -4.01 -12.34
C ASP A 40 8.28 -3.43 -12.80
N ARG A 41 8.33 -2.97 -14.05
CA ARG A 41 9.53 -2.35 -14.64
C ARG A 41 9.89 -1.05 -13.94
N VAL A 42 8.90 -0.21 -13.65
CA VAL A 42 9.10 1.07 -12.98
C VAL A 42 9.55 0.86 -11.53
N ALA A 43 8.82 0.07 -10.76
CA ALA A 43 9.17 -0.26 -9.37
C ALA A 43 10.51 -0.99 -9.27
N GLY A 44 10.88 -1.79 -10.27
CA GLY A 44 12.16 -2.50 -10.35
C GLY A 44 13.38 -1.58 -10.54
N ARG A 45 13.18 -0.37 -11.07
CA ARG A 45 14.24 0.65 -11.20
C ARG A 45 14.48 1.45 -9.93
N ILE A 46 13.58 1.35 -8.95
CA ILE A 46 13.73 2.01 -7.65
C ILE A 46 14.55 1.11 -6.75
N SER A 47 15.64 1.66 -6.18
CA SER A 47 16.51 0.90 -5.29
C SER A 47 15.75 0.34 -4.10
N LYS A 48 15.97 -0.94 -3.81
CA LYS A 48 15.50 -1.61 -2.58
C LYS A 48 16.50 -1.52 -1.42
N ALA A 49 17.64 -0.85 -1.62
CA ALA A 49 18.66 -0.71 -0.59
C ALA A 49 18.11 0.11 0.58
N TRP A 50 18.41 -0.29 1.81
CA TRP A 50 18.02 0.51 2.96
C TRP A 50 18.71 1.88 2.93
N PRO A 51 18.01 2.97 3.27
CA PRO A 51 18.51 4.34 3.18
C PRO A 51 19.53 4.71 4.28
N THR A 52 20.17 3.72 4.91
CA THR A 52 21.13 3.90 6.00
C THR A 52 22.57 3.91 5.47
N PRO A 53 23.40 4.88 5.89
CA PRO A 53 24.86 4.78 5.73
C PRO A 53 25.40 3.43 6.21
N LYS A 54 26.31 2.81 5.43
CA LYS A 54 26.96 1.51 5.75
C LYS A 54 27.58 1.45 7.15
N ARG A 55 27.89 2.61 7.76
CA ARG A 55 28.53 2.75 9.08
C ARG A 55 27.53 2.79 10.25
N LEU A 56 26.22 2.91 10.00
CA LEU A 56 25.23 2.95 11.07
C LEU A 56 25.00 1.56 11.65
N LYS A 57 25.25 1.44 12.96
CA LYS A 57 25.07 0.19 13.72
C LYS A 57 23.61 -0.10 14.06
N SER A 58 22.75 0.92 14.16
CA SER A 58 21.33 0.73 14.52
C SER A 58 20.47 0.47 13.28
N LYS A 59 19.68 -0.60 13.38
CA LYS A 59 18.89 -1.19 12.28
C LYS A 59 17.38 -1.17 12.55
N ILE A 60 16.99 -0.63 13.72
CA ILE A 60 15.67 -0.80 14.36
C ILE A 60 14.70 0.33 13.99
N GLY A 61 15.21 1.51 13.59
CA GLY A 61 14.43 2.74 13.33
C GLY A 61 14.48 3.71 14.53
N ARG A 62 13.81 4.87 14.42
CA ARG A 62 13.76 5.93 15.44
C ARG A 62 12.35 6.16 15.98
N GLY A 63 12.28 6.48 17.27
CA GLY A 63 11.09 7.06 17.88
C GLY A 63 10.89 8.52 17.46
N ILE A 64 9.67 9.02 17.57
CA ILE A 64 9.26 10.38 17.23
C ILE A 64 8.42 10.93 18.37
N ILE A 65 8.72 12.13 18.86
CA ILE A 65 7.91 12.76 19.91
C ILE A 65 6.46 12.99 19.48
N ASN A 66 5.56 12.82 20.45
CA ASN A 66 4.17 13.25 20.36
C ASN A 66 4.03 14.65 20.97
N ASP A 67 4.56 15.61 20.24
CA ASP A 67 4.73 17.01 20.65
C ASP A 67 3.39 17.74 20.88
N THR A 68 2.31 17.29 20.23
CA THR A 68 0.98 17.89 20.36
C THR A 68 0.02 17.06 21.22
N ALA A 69 0.50 15.99 21.87
CA ALA A 69 -0.29 14.96 22.54
C ALA A 69 -1.27 14.17 21.65
N VAL A 70 -1.38 14.51 20.36
CA VAL A 70 -2.26 13.86 19.37
C VAL A 70 -1.54 13.51 18.07
N ALA A 71 -0.22 13.63 18.00
CA ALA A 71 0.56 13.43 16.78
C ALA A 71 0.78 11.95 16.41
N CYS A 72 0.31 11.01 17.24
CA CYS A 72 0.54 9.57 17.08
C CYS A 72 0.01 9.01 15.74
N TYR A 73 -1.11 9.53 15.21
CA TYR A 73 -1.62 9.13 13.88
C TYR A 73 -0.63 9.51 12.76
N GLN A 74 0.09 10.63 12.90
CA GLN A 74 1.13 11.02 11.95
C GLN A 74 2.40 10.21 12.15
N ASN A 75 2.83 10.04 13.42
CA ASN A 75 4.05 9.32 13.77
C ASN A 75 4.03 7.88 13.25
N SER A 76 2.93 7.17 13.52
CA SER A 76 2.74 5.78 13.09
C SER A 76 2.78 5.62 11.56
N VAL A 77 2.14 6.53 10.81
CA VAL A 77 2.19 6.55 9.34
C VAL A 77 3.59 6.86 8.82
N MET A 78 4.25 7.88 9.38
CA MET A 78 5.60 8.26 8.97
C MET A 78 6.62 7.15 9.25
N GLN A 79 6.58 6.51 10.42
CA GLN A 79 7.44 5.37 10.75
C GLN A 79 7.18 4.18 9.82
N THR A 80 5.91 3.92 9.49
CA THR A 80 5.54 2.90 8.49
C THR A 80 6.18 3.19 7.14
N LEU A 81 6.09 4.43 6.64
CA LEU A 81 6.67 4.84 5.36
C LEU A 81 8.20 4.85 5.36
N MET A 82 8.84 5.27 6.46
CA MET A 82 10.30 5.27 6.58
C MET A 82 10.89 3.86 6.52
N HIS A 83 10.08 2.84 6.80
CA HIS A 83 10.43 1.43 6.72
C HIS A 83 10.08 0.79 5.36
N LEU A 84 9.83 1.61 4.32
CA LEU A 84 9.65 1.18 2.93
C LEU A 84 10.85 1.64 2.08
N PRO A 85 11.89 0.80 1.88
CA PRO A 85 13.15 1.25 1.25
C PRO A 85 12.98 1.86 -0.15
N LYS A 86 12.10 1.28 -0.99
CA LYS A 86 11.87 1.84 -2.32
C LYS A 86 11.21 3.21 -2.24
N PHE A 87 10.25 3.41 -1.34
CA PHE A 87 9.64 4.71 -1.11
C PHE A 87 10.67 5.73 -0.62
N VAL A 88 11.48 5.40 0.38
CA VAL A 88 12.49 6.32 0.90
C VAL A 88 13.53 6.68 -0.17
N ASN A 89 14.00 5.70 -0.94
CA ASN A 89 14.94 5.98 -2.03
C ASN A 89 14.32 6.83 -3.12
N TRP A 90 13.05 6.59 -3.46
CA TRP A 90 12.31 7.41 -4.41
C TRP A 90 12.15 8.85 -3.92
N VAL A 91 11.67 9.09 -2.70
CA VAL A 91 11.45 10.45 -2.20
C VAL A 91 12.76 11.24 -2.05
N LYS A 92 13.86 10.56 -1.71
CA LYS A 92 15.20 11.15 -1.68
C LYS A 92 15.71 11.60 -3.05
N THR A 93 15.08 11.18 -4.15
CA THR A 93 15.41 11.68 -5.49
C THR A 93 14.89 13.08 -5.79
N HIS A 94 13.93 13.57 -5.00
CA HIS A 94 13.42 14.92 -5.13
C HIS A 94 14.53 15.97 -5.01
N GLN A 95 14.51 17.00 -5.84
CA GLN A 95 15.52 18.04 -6.04
C GLN A 95 16.93 17.55 -6.42
N ARG A 96 17.12 16.30 -6.82
CA ARG A 96 18.37 15.93 -7.53
C ARG A 96 18.31 16.58 -8.90
N LYS A 97 19.31 17.41 -9.24
CA LYS A 97 19.36 18.39 -10.35
C LYS A 97 18.72 17.98 -11.69
N VAL A 98 18.58 16.69 -11.98
CA VAL A 98 18.04 16.16 -13.24
C VAL A 98 16.85 15.20 -13.03
N GLU A 99 16.64 14.65 -11.83
CA GLU A 99 15.71 13.52 -11.63
C GLU A 99 14.28 13.95 -11.25
N TRP A 100 14.14 14.89 -10.31
CA TRP A 100 12.82 15.35 -9.84
C TRP A 100 12.91 16.74 -9.21
N PRO A 101 13.04 17.83 -10.01
CA PRO A 101 13.07 19.19 -9.49
C PRO A 101 11.80 19.56 -8.69
N CYS A 102 11.93 20.48 -7.73
CA CYS A 102 10.80 21.02 -6.99
C CYS A 102 10.22 22.22 -7.75
N HIS A 103 8.90 22.20 -7.95
CA HIS A 103 8.16 23.24 -8.67
C HIS A 103 7.03 23.87 -7.84
N ILE A 104 6.91 23.49 -6.56
CA ILE A 104 5.90 23.99 -5.64
C ILE A 104 6.47 25.21 -4.89
N ASN A 105 5.69 26.28 -4.81
CA ASN A 105 6.05 27.50 -4.10
C ASN A 105 6.13 27.29 -2.57
N GLU A 106 6.83 28.20 -1.87
CA GLU A 106 7.04 28.10 -0.42
C GLU A 106 5.75 28.18 0.41
N GLN A 107 4.68 28.75 -0.15
CA GLN A 107 3.42 29.04 0.57
C GLN A 107 2.53 27.81 0.79
N THR A 108 2.62 26.80 -0.08
CA THR A 108 1.79 25.58 0.00
C THR A 108 2.50 24.39 0.65
N GLY A 109 3.83 24.47 0.81
CA GLY A 109 4.66 23.40 1.34
C GLY A 109 4.75 22.19 0.41
N CYS A 110 5.91 21.96 -0.19
CA CYS A 110 6.12 20.76 -1.02
C CYS A 110 6.20 19.50 -0.15
N ALA A 111 5.19 18.63 -0.21
CA ALA A 111 5.16 17.37 0.52
C ALA A 111 6.41 16.50 0.25
N ALA A 112 6.87 16.45 -1.01
CA ALA A 112 8.09 15.72 -1.35
C ALA A 112 9.35 16.30 -0.70
N CYS A 113 9.48 17.63 -0.60
CA CYS A 113 10.59 18.27 0.11
C CYS A 113 10.56 17.91 1.60
N ILE A 114 9.38 18.05 2.23
CA ILE A 114 9.20 17.81 3.67
C ILE A 114 9.48 16.34 4.01
N VAL A 115 8.90 15.39 3.25
CA VAL A 115 9.12 13.96 3.47
C VAL A 115 10.58 13.56 3.20
N LYS A 116 11.23 14.15 2.19
CA LYS A 116 12.66 13.94 1.93
C LYS A 116 13.53 14.43 3.08
N GLU A 117 13.27 15.63 3.59
CA GLU A 117 13.99 16.23 4.73
C GLU A 117 13.85 15.33 5.97
N PHE A 118 12.62 14.94 6.28
CA PHE A 118 12.35 13.99 7.35
C PHE A 118 13.03 12.63 7.14
N ALA A 119 13.00 12.07 5.93
CA ALA A 119 13.66 10.79 5.65
C ALA A 119 15.19 10.86 5.79
N ASN A 120 15.79 12.03 5.59
CA ASN A 120 17.20 12.24 5.89
C ASN A 120 17.42 12.29 7.41
N LYS A 121 16.61 13.04 8.16
CA LYS A 121 16.67 13.11 9.62
C LYS A 121 16.50 11.74 10.28
N TYR A 122 15.50 10.97 9.81
CA TYR A 122 15.14 9.67 10.38
C TYR A 122 16.26 8.64 10.23
N TRP A 123 16.97 8.63 9.09
CA TRP A 123 17.95 7.58 8.78
C TRP A 123 19.43 8.01 8.82
N ASN A 124 19.77 9.29 8.74
CA ASN A 124 21.16 9.75 8.67
C ASN A 124 21.71 10.29 10.00
N GLU A 125 20.87 10.80 10.89
CA GLU A 125 21.28 11.40 12.17
C GLU A 125 20.96 10.45 13.33
N ALA A 126 21.99 9.86 13.93
CA ALA A 126 21.92 9.09 15.18
C ALA A 126 20.63 8.27 15.39
N PRO A 127 20.39 7.19 14.60
CA PRO A 127 19.11 6.47 14.54
C PRO A 127 18.76 5.63 15.78
N ARG A 128 19.41 5.87 16.91
CA ARG A 128 19.00 5.28 18.21
C ARG A 128 18.24 6.28 19.05
N GLU A 129 18.58 7.55 18.94
CA GLU A 129 17.90 8.57 19.72
C GLU A 129 16.55 8.88 19.08
N PRO A 130 15.47 9.01 19.86
CA PRO A 130 14.22 9.52 19.33
C PRO A 130 14.42 10.92 18.73
N ILE A 131 13.61 11.27 17.73
CA ILE A 131 13.46 12.68 17.32
C ILE A 131 12.58 13.32 18.40
N ALA A 132 13.22 13.85 19.44
CA ALA A 132 12.57 14.27 20.67
C ALA A 132 12.40 15.80 20.82
N ASP A 133 13.06 16.60 19.99
CA ASP A 133 12.92 18.07 20.04
C ASP A 133 11.61 18.48 19.34
N PRO A 134 10.62 19.04 20.06
CA PRO A 134 9.37 19.51 19.46
C PRO A 134 9.58 20.68 18.47
N ASN A 135 10.71 21.38 18.54
CA ASN A 135 11.07 22.46 17.62
C ASN A 135 11.91 21.99 16.42
N ASP A 136 12.15 20.67 16.28
CA ASP A 136 12.86 20.15 15.12
C ASP A 136 12.11 20.54 13.84
N ARG A 137 12.80 21.26 12.95
CA ARG A 137 12.23 21.82 11.72
C ARG A 137 11.52 20.76 10.87
N THR A 138 12.04 19.54 10.83
CA THR A 138 11.44 18.46 10.02
C THR A 138 10.11 18.01 10.60
N LEU A 139 9.99 17.96 11.94
CA LEU A 139 8.73 17.68 12.62
C LEU A 139 7.74 18.82 12.45
N VAL A 140 8.15 20.07 12.69
CA VAL A 140 7.30 21.25 12.51
C VAL A 140 6.71 21.30 11.10
N ASN A 141 7.54 21.05 10.07
CA ASN A 141 7.09 21.01 8.68
C ASN A 141 6.10 19.87 8.41
N LEU A 142 6.31 18.68 9.00
CA LEU A 142 5.36 17.57 8.88
C LEU A 142 4.02 17.88 9.55
N ARG A 143 4.03 18.48 10.75
CA ARG A 143 2.80 18.88 11.45
C ARG A 143 2.05 19.94 10.67
N HIS A 144 2.79 20.89 10.09
CA HIS A 144 2.22 21.94 9.25
C HIS A 144 1.56 21.36 8.00
N LEU A 145 2.21 20.41 7.33
CA LEU A 145 1.66 19.72 6.17
C LEU A 145 0.32 19.05 6.48
N ALA A 146 0.24 18.32 7.61
CA ALA A 146 -1.03 17.71 8.05
C ALA A 146 -2.11 18.78 8.24
N HIS A 147 -1.79 19.86 8.95
CA HIS A 147 -2.75 20.93 9.25
C HIS A 147 -3.25 21.67 8.00
N LEU A 148 -2.39 21.92 7.00
CA LEU A 148 -2.81 22.54 5.74
C LEU A 148 -3.86 21.69 5.03
N TYR A 149 -3.65 20.36 4.96
CA TYR A 149 -4.60 19.46 4.31
C TYR A 149 -5.94 19.38 5.05
N PHE A 150 -5.92 19.24 6.37
CA PHE A 150 -7.16 19.20 7.15
C PHE A 150 -7.95 20.51 7.09
N ARG A 151 -7.27 21.65 6.94
CA ARG A 151 -7.92 22.95 6.68
C ARG A 151 -8.49 23.05 5.27
N GLU A 152 -7.79 22.56 4.25
CA GLU A 152 -8.32 22.53 2.88
C GLU A 152 -9.61 21.69 2.82
N HIS A 153 -9.63 20.52 3.46
CA HIS A 153 -10.81 19.66 3.56
C HIS A 153 -11.98 20.31 4.31
N SER A 154 -11.73 21.06 5.38
CA SER A 154 -12.79 21.74 6.12
C SER A 154 -13.49 22.82 5.29
N GLN A 155 -12.75 23.50 4.40
CA GLN A 155 -13.32 24.50 3.49
C GLN A 155 -14.27 23.86 2.48
N TYR A 156 -13.95 22.66 1.98
CA TYR A 156 -14.85 21.89 1.10
C TYR A 156 -16.13 21.42 1.82
N ASN A 157 -16.06 21.18 3.13
CA ASN A 157 -17.22 20.83 3.96
C ASN A 157 -17.96 22.09 4.51
N ASN A 158 -18.02 23.19 3.76
CA ASN A 158 -18.67 24.45 4.15
C ASN A 158 -18.23 25.01 5.52
N GLY A 159 -16.99 24.72 5.95
CA GLY A 159 -16.45 25.20 7.22
C GLY A 159 -17.05 24.52 8.47
N LEU A 160 -17.83 23.44 8.31
CA LEU A 160 -18.53 22.78 9.42
C LEU A 160 -17.58 22.17 10.48
N TYR A 161 -16.32 21.91 10.14
CA TYR A 161 -15.32 21.39 11.07
C TYR A 161 -13.90 21.62 10.55
N THR A 162 -13.12 22.53 11.17
CA THR A 162 -11.67 22.63 10.94
C THR A 162 -10.96 22.01 12.14
N PRO A 163 -10.37 20.80 12.01
CA PRO A 163 -9.69 20.21 13.13
C PRO A 163 -8.49 21.08 13.55
N GLY A 164 -8.42 21.40 14.85
CA GLY A 164 -7.28 22.11 15.42
C GLY A 164 -6.01 21.27 15.32
N ARG A 165 -4.84 21.92 15.39
CA ARG A 165 -3.52 21.23 15.41
C ARG A 165 -3.36 20.22 16.55
N THR A 166 -4.23 20.31 17.56
CA THR A 166 -4.28 19.47 18.77
C THR A 166 -5.46 18.50 18.77
N SER A 167 -6.12 18.28 17.63
CA SER A 167 -7.19 17.28 17.50
C SER A 167 -6.65 15.91 17.09
N GLN A 168 -7.23 14.84 17.65
CA GLN A 168 -7.00 13.48 17.15
C GLN A 168 -7.63 13.33 15.77
N GLN A 169 -6.93 12.68 14.86
CA GLN A 169 -7.37 12.43 13.48
C GLN A 169 -7.16 10.97 13.10
N ASP A 170 -7.74 10.58 11.97
CA ASP A 170 -7.61 9.25 11.42
C ASP A 170 -6.25 9.06 10.70
N ALA A 171 -5.57 7.95 11.01
CA ALA A 171 -4.26 7.63 10.42
C ALA A 171 -4.34 7.25 8.93
N GLU A 172 -5.41 6.60 8.47
CA GLU A 172 -5.63 6.28 7.06
C GLU A 172 -5.83 7.56 6.26
N GLU A 173 -6.65 8.46 6.79
CA GLU A 173 -6.94 9.75 6.15
C GLU A 173 -5.64 10.54 5.96
N TYR A 174 -4.82 10.65 7.01
CA TYR A 174 -3.49 11.26 6.93
C TYR A 174 -2.58 10.56 5.91
N PHE A 175 -2.58 9.22 5.85
CA PHE A 175 -1.80 8.47 4.87
C PHE A 175 -2.24 8.80 3.43
N ILE A 176 -3.56 8.85 3.16
CA ILE A 176 -4.09 9.25 1.85
C ILE A 176 -3.69 10.69 1.51
N TYR A 177 -3.80 11.62 2.45
CA TYR A 177 -3.38 13.01 2.21
C TYR A 177 -1.91 13.14 1.89
N LEU A 178 -1.05 12.41 2.61
CA LEU A 178 0.38 12.44 2.34
C LEU A 178 0.71 11.91 0.94
N LEU A 179 0.10 10.80 0.53
CA LEU A 179 0.26 10.26 -0.83
C LEU A 179 -0.28 11.23 -1.90
N THR A 180 -1.39 11.90 -1.63
CA THR A 180 -1.99 12.91 -2.50
C THR A 180 -1.09 14.14 -2.64
N GLY A 181 -0.48 14.60 -1.54
CA GLY A 181 0.51 15.68 -1.56
C GLY A 181 1.78 15.32 -2.33
N LEU A 182 2.21 14.07 -2.24
CA LEU A 182 3.32 13.54 -3.02
C LEU A 182 2.99 13.44 -4.52
N GLU A 183 1.76 13.07 -4.88
CA GLU A 183 1.26 13.11 -6.26
C GLU A 183 1.21 14.54 -6.80
N ARG A 184 0.67 15.50 -6.04
CA ARG A 184 0.70 16.94 -6.37
C ARG A 184 2.14 17.44 -6.56
N SER A 185 3.07 16.99 -5.69
CA SER A 185 4.51 17.31 -5.80
C SER A 185 5.18 16.67 -7.01
N ALA A 186 4.72 15.49 -7.44
CA ALA A 186 5.23 14.85 -8.64
C ALA A 186 4.74 15.59 -9.89
N THR A 187 3.48 16.00 -9.94
CA THR A 187 2.80 16.55 -11.12
C THR A 187 2.91 18.06 -11.33
N ALA A 188 3.34 18.80 -10.31
CA ALA A 188 3.45 20.27 -10.37
C ALA A 188 4.25 20.74 -11.61
N ASN A 189 3.59 21.52 -12.47
CA ASN A 189 4.15 22.13 -13.69
C ASN A 189 4.73 21.13 -14.71
N VAL A 190 4.26 19.88 -14.71
CA VAL A 190 4.65 18.86 -15.71
C VAL A 190 3.45 18.53 -16.59
N ALA A 191 3.54 18.84 -17.89
CA ALA A 191 2.57 18.38 -18.88
C ALA A 191 2.98 17.00 -19.43
N GLY A 192 2.04 16.07 -19.53
CA GLY A 192 2.26 14.75 -20.14
C GLY A 192 2.86 13.69 -19.19
N PRO A 193 3.49 12.63 -19.75
CA PRO A 193 3.98 11.50 -18.97
C PRO A 193 4.99 11.94 -17.90
N ASN A 194 4.73 11.55 -16.65
CA ASN A 194 5.54 11.95 -15.52
C ASN A 194 6.21 10.73 -14.87
N PRO A 195 7.53 10.52 -15.09
CA PRO A 195 8.23 9.37 -14.55
C PRO A 195 8.18 9.27 -13.02
N ASN A 196 8.09 10.39 -12.31
CA ASN A 196 8.05 10.39 -10.84
C ASN A 196 6.66 10.04 -10.31
N LEU A 197 5.59 10.46 -11.01
CA LEU A 197 4.24 9.98 -10.74
C LEU A 197 4.12 8.47 -11.01
N GLU A 198 4.65 7.99 -12.13
CA GLU A 198 4.66 6.56 -12.46
C GLU A 198 5.41 5.73 -11.41
N LYS A 199 6.52 6.26 -10.86
CA LYS A 199 7.21 5.65 -9.72
C LYS A 199 6.30 5.59 -8.50
N LEU A 200 5.64 6.69 -8.12
CA LEU A 200 4.71 6.71 -6.98
C LEU A 200 3.55 5.71 -7.16
N LYS A 201 2.90 5.72 -8.34
CA LYS A 201 1.83 4.78 -8.70
C LYS A 201 2.30 3.33 -8.67
N SER A 202 3.50 3.04 -9.19
CA SER A 202 4.08 1.70 -9.10
C SER A 202 4.32 1.21 -7.67
N LEU A 203 4.48 2.14 -6.72
CA LEU A 203 4.69 1.82 -5.31
C LEU A 203 3.40 1.61 -4.52
N PHE A 204 2.30 2.30 -4.83
CA PHE A 204 1.09 2.28 -3.98
C PHE A 204 -0.26 2.14 -4.70
N GLU A 205 -0.34 2.39 -6.01
CA GLU A 205 -1.61 2.36 -6.74
C GLU A 205 -1.97 0.92 -7.15
N ILE A 206 -3.16 0.47 -6.76
CA ILE A 206 -3.81 -0.72 -7.31
C ILE A 206 -4.82 -0.28 -8.35
N GLU A 207 -4.78 -0.85 -9.55
CA GLU A 207 -5.77 -0.58 -10.58
C GLU A 207 -6.75 -1.75 -10.67
N LEU A 208 -8.03 -1.44 -10.53
CA LEU A 208 -9.12 -2.40 -10.61
C LEU A 208 -9.98 -2.09 -11.83
N GLN A 209 -10.50 -3.14 -12.45
CA GLN A 209 -11.53 -3.03 -13.47
C GLN A 209 -12.83 -3.56 -12.90
N LYS A 210 -13.89 -2.76 -13.01
CA LYS A 210 -15.22 -3.07 -12.51
C LYS A 210 -16.13 -3.44 -13.68
N VAL A 211 -16.79 -4.59 -13.58
CA VAL A 211 -17.71 -5.11 -14.61
C VAL A 211 -19.10 -5.27 -14.01
N ARG A 212 -20.12 -4.74 -14.71
CA ARG A 212 -21.54 -5.04 -14.45
C ARG A 212 -21.89 -6.31 -15.20
N ILE A 213 -22.36 -7.31 -14.47
CA ILE A 213 -22.79 -8.60 -15.03
C ILE A 213 -24.30 -8.70 -14.82
N CYS A 214 -25.04 -8.97 -15.89
CA CYS A 214 -26.47 -9.25 -15.83
C CYS A 214 -26.74 -10.60 -15.16
N GLU A 215 -27.93 -10.81 -14.60
CA GLU A 215 -28.40 -12.13 -14.11
C GLU A 215 -28.30 -13.27 -15.14
N CYS A 216 -28.29 -12.97 -16.44
CA CYS A 216 -28.05 -13.96 -17.50
C CYS A 216 -26.57 -14.27 -17.76
N GLY A 217 -25.65 -13.64 -17.03
CA GLY A 217 -24.19 -13.81 -17.16
C GLY A 217 -23.52 -12.87 -18.17
N SER A 218 -24.28 -12.12 -18.99
CA SER A 218 -23.70 -11.21 -19.97
C SER A 218 -23.11 -9.95 -19.32
N PRO A 219 -21.91 -9.49 -19.74
CA PRO A 219 -21.37 -8.22 -19.30
C PRO A 219 -22.20 -7.07 -19.92
N LEU A 220 -22.60 -6.12 -19.08
CA LEU A 220 -23.37 -4.94 -19.48
C LEU A 220 -22.45 -3.73 -19.68
N GLN A 221 -21.49 -3.55 -18.79
CA GLN A 221 -20.60 -2.40 -18.79
C GLN A 221 -19.29 -2.76 -18.13
N THR A 222 -18.19 -2.34 -18.74
CA THR A 222 -16.85 -2.43 -18.15
C THR A 222 -16.34 -1.02 -17.91
N MET A 223 -15.84 -0.77 -16.72
CA MET A 223 -15.31 0.52 -16.30
C MET A 223 -13.97 0.29 -15.61
N ASN A 224 -13.04 1.22 -15.78
CA ASN A 224 -11.90 1.27 -14.88
C ASN A 224 -12.40 1.86 -13.56
N ASP A 225 -12.09 1.18 -12.47
CA ASP A 225 -12.30 1.70 -11.13
C ASP A 225 -11.08 2.58 -10.86
N ASP A 226 -11.28 3.89 -10.73
CA ASP A 226 -10.20 4.87 -10.48
C ASP A 226 -9.77 4.77 -9.01
N SER A 227 -9.30 3.58 -8.65
CA SER A 227 -8.71 3.23 -7.36
C SER A 227 -7.37 3.95 -7.30
N ALA A 228 -7.39 5.24 -6.95
CA ALA A 228 -6.25 6.15 -6.85
C ALA A 228 -5.09 5.58 -5.99
N LEU A 229 -4.26 6.40 -5.35
CA LEU A 229 -3.26 5.90 -4.37
C LEU A 229 -3.87 5.23 -3.10
N ARG A 230 -5.14 4.81 -3.18
CA ARG A 230 -5.94 4.07 -2.22
C ARG A 230 -5.76 2.57 -2.49
N GLY A 231 -5.39 1.83 -1.44
CA GLY A 231 -5.35 0.37 -1.49
C GLY A 231 -6.76 -0.22 -1.35
N PHE A 232 -6.89 -1.36 -0.68
CA PHE A 232 -8.20 -1.88 -0.29
C PHE A 232 -8.73 -1.13 0.94
N THR A 233 -9.49 -0.05 0.74
CA THR A 233 -9.98 0.85 1.81
C THR A 233 -11.43 0.60 2.23
N GLU A 234 -12.27 0.11 1.31
CA GLU A 234 -13.72 -0.07 1.50
C GLU A 234 -14.07 -1.56 1.73
N LEU A 235 -13.28 -2.23 2.58
CA LEU A 235 -13.61 -3.60 2.95
C LEU A 235 -14.84 -3.61 3.85
N GLU A 236 -15.67 -4.63 3.71
CA GLU A 236 -16.86 -4.82 4.54
C GLU A 236 -16.72 -6.07 5.38
N ARG A 237 -17.20 -5.99 6.61
CA ARG A 237 -17.24 -7.11 7.57
C ARG A 237 -18.65 -7.61 7.76
N LYS A 238 -18.80 -8.88 8.14
CA LYS A 238 -20.12 -9.41 8.52
C LYS A 238 -20.69 -8.61 9.71
N PRO A 239 -22.01 -8.39 9.76
CA PRO A 239 -22.65 -7.72 10.88
C PRO A 239 -22.56 -8.56 12.15
N ILE A 240 -22.50 -7.89 13.30
CA ILE A 240 -22.55 -8.56 14.61
C ILE A 240 -24.02 -8.74 14.99
N VAL A 241 -24.44 -10.00 15.21
CA VAL A 241 -25.80 -10.32 15.63
C VAL A 241 -25.85 -10.49 17.14
N LYS A 242 -26.70 -9.72 17.82
CA LYS A 242 -26.90 -9.78 19.27
C LYS A 242 -27.24 -11.21 19.72
N GLY A 243 -26.60 -11.65 20.80
CA GLY A 243 -26.77 -13.01 21.35
C GLY A 243 -26.04 -14.12 20.58
N LYS A 244 -25.37 -13.81 19.46
CA LYS A 244 -24.51 -14.76 18.74
C LYS A 244 -23.04 -14.42 18.96
N ARG A 245 -22.19 -15.44 18.83
CA ARG A 245 -20.74 -15.22 18.81
C ARG A 245 -20.37 -14.38 17.59
N PRO A 246 -19.47 -13.39 17.72
CA PRO A 246 -18.99 -12.62 16.58
C PRO A 246 -18.38 -13.53 15.50
N PRO A 247 -18.52 -13.16 14.21
CA PRO A 247 -17.93 -13.93 13.13
C PRO A 247 -16.39 -13.90 13.24
N LYS A 248 -15.77 -15.05 13.00
CA LYS A 248 -14.32 -15.11 12.75
C LYS A 248 -14.14 -14.97 11.25
N GLU A 249 -13.48 -13.90 10.82
CA GLU A 249 -13.26 -13.62 9.41
C GLU A 249 -11.77 -13.55 9.13
N LYS A 250 -11.35 -13.85 7.90
CA LYS A 250 -9.97 -13.65 7.45
C LYS A 250 -9.87 -12.42 6.56
N ILE A 251 -8.71 -11.76 6.52
CA ILE A 251 -8.52 -10.59 5.67
C ILE A 251 -8.73 -10.92 4.17
N GLU A 252 -8.41 -12.15 3.76
CA GLU A 252 -8.67 -12.66 2.41
C GLU A 252 -10.16 -12.72 2.10
N GLU A 253 -11.01 -13.10 3.06
CA GLU A 253 -12.46 -13.17 2.88
C GLU A 253 -13.05 -11.76 2.69
N LEU A 254 -12.51 -10.76 3.39
CA LEU A 254 -12.90 -9.36 3.24
C LEU A 254 -12.52 -8.85 1.84
N ILE A 255 -11.29 -9.13 1.39
CA ILE A 255 -10.82 -8.76 0.03
C ILE A 255 -11.66 -9.48 -1.03
N GLU A 256 -11.93 -10.77 -0.84
CA GLU A 256 -12.74 -11.57 -1.76
C GLU A 256 -14.13 -10.98 -1.92
N ARG A 257 -14.81 -10.58 -0.83
CA ARG A 257 -16.10 -9.89 -0.91
C ARG A 257 -16.02 -8.56 -1.65
N PHE A 258 -15.00 -7.75 -1.36
CA PHE A 258 -14.80 -6.48 -2.07
C PHE A 258 -14.62 -6.69 -3.57
N ILE A 259 -13.88 -7.73 -3.97
CA ILE A 259 -13.64 -8.08 -5.37
C ILE A 259 -14.88 -8.70 -6.02
N ALA A 260 -15.61 -9.55 -5.28
CA ALA A 260 -16.83 -10.20 -5.74
C ALA A 260 -18.00 -9.23 -5.90
N GLY A 261 -17.96 -8.09 -5.21
CA GLY A 261 -18.95 -7.01 -5.30
C GLY A 261 -20.32 -7.37 -4.72
N GLY A 262 -21.26 -6.43 -4.84
CA GLY A 262 -22.65 -6.59 -4.42
C GLY A 262 -23.61 -6.83 -5.59
N GLU A 263 -24.81 -7.32 -5.25
CA GLU A 263 -25.94 -7.45 -6.17
C GLU A 263 -26.91 -6.29 -5.97
N TYR A 264 -27.38 -5.71 -7.07
CA TYR A 264 -28.34 -4.63 -7.05
C TYR A 264 -29.40 -4.85 -8.13
N HIS A 265 -30.63 -4.45 -7.83
CA HIS A 265 -31.66 -4.35 -8.85
C HIS A 265 -31.50 -3.02 -9.57
N VAL A 266 -31.23 -3.07 -10.88
CA VAL A 266 -31.15 -1.86 -11.69
C VAL A 266 -32.23 -1.92 -12.75
N ARG A 267 -32.99 -0.82 -12.83
CA ARG A 267 -33.86 -0.57 -13.97
C ARG A 267 -32.98 0.00 -15.07
N LEU A 268 -32.93 -0.70 -16.19
CA LEU A 268 -32.15 -0.26 -17.36
C LEU A 268 -33.06 0.63 -18.19
N ASP A 269 -33.32 1.84 -17.69
CA ASP A 269 -34.25 2.77 -18.36
C ASP A 269 -33.72 3.25 -19.72
N ASP A 270 -32.39 3.22 -19.93
CA ASP A 270 -31.76 3.75 -21.14
C ASP A 270 -31.15 2.67 -22.07
N GLU A 271 -30.86 1.45 -21.60
CA GLU A 271 -30.26 0.38 -22.42
C GLU A 271 -30.58 -1.04 -21.88
N SER A 272 -31.48 -1.78 -22.54
CA SER A 272 -31.75 -3.18 -22.18
C SER A 272 -30.52 -4.07 -22.36
N CYS A 273 -30.34 -5.09 -21.50
CA CYS A 273 -29.32 -6.11 -21.73
C CYS A 273 -29.48 -6.71 -23.14
N SER A 274 -28.44 -6.61 -23.97
CA SER A 274 -28.47 -7.09 -25.36
C SER A 274 -28.84 -8.57 -25.50
N ASN A 275 -28.55 -9.37 -24.47
CA ASN A 275 -28.85 -10.80 -24.45
C ASN A 275 -30.28 -11.11 -23.97
N CYS A 276 -30.66 -10.68 -22.76
CA CYS A 276 -31.97 -11.05 -22.20
C CYS A 276 -33.12 -10.08 -22.52
N ARG A 277 -32.82 -8.86 -23.01
CA ARG A 277 -33.76 -7.80 -23.42
C ARG A 277 -34.80 -7.39 -22.35
N LYS A 278 -34.57 -7.73 -21.08
CA LYS A 278 -35.47 -7.34 -19.97
C LYS A 278 -35.22 -5.89 -19.56
N PRO A 279 -36.28 -5.11 -19.24
CA PRO A 279 -36.16 -3.71 -18.80
C PRO A 279 -35.75 -3.57 -17.31
N LYS A 280 -35.97 -4.61 -16.51
CA LYS A 280 -35.50 -4.71 -15.12
C LYS A 280 -34.71 -6.00 -15.00
N VAL A 281 -33.44 -5.88 -14.60
CA VAL A 281 -32.55 -7.02 -14.39
C VAL A 281 -31.85 -6.88 -13.05
N THR A 282 -31.55 -8.01 -12.43
CA THR A 282 -30.56 -8.03 -11.35
C THR A 282 -29.18 -7.93 -11.97
N VAL A 283 -28.32 -7.08 -11.40
CA VAL A 283 -26.93 -6.96 -11.81
C VAL A 283 -26.01 -7.27 -10.64
N LYS A 284 -24.94 -7.97 -10.94
CA LYS A 284 -23.83 -8.21 -10.03
C LYS A 284 -22.63 -7.39 -10.48
N TRP A 285 -22.01 -6.68 -9.55
CA TRP A 285 -20.71 -6.08 -9.80
C TRP A 285 -19.62 -7.10 -9.55
N SER A 286 -18.58 -7.11 -10.38
CA SER A 286 -17.34 -7.84 -10.10
C SER A 286 -16.16 -6.96 -10.42
N ARG A 287 -15.07 -7.12 -9.65
CA ARG A 287 -13.80 -6.44 -9.88
C ARG A 287 -12.73 -7.45 -10.29
N LYS A 288 -11.75 -6.98 -11.06
CA LYS A 288 -10.50 -7.72 -11.32
C LYS A 288 -9.32 -6.78 -11.20
N ILE A 289 -8.21 -7.31 -10.68
CA ILE A 289 -6.96 -6.56 -10.55
C ILE A 289 -6.31 -6.45 -11.94
N VAL A 290 -6.23 -5.23 -12.46
CA VAL A 290 -5.54 -4.91 -13.72
C VAL A 290 -4.04 -4.85 -13.47
N SER A 291 -3.65 -4.12 -12.43
CA SER A 291 -2.26 -4.04 -11.97
C SER A 291 -2.20 -3.75 -10.48
N ALA A 292 -1.16 -4.24 -9.82
CA ALA A 292 -0.98 -4.13 -8.37
C ALA A 292 0.38 -3.51 -8.02
N PRO A 293 0.47 -2.82 -6.87
CA PRO A 293 1.66 -2.05 -6.49
C PRO A 293 2.75 -2.90 -5.83
N GLU A 294 3.94 -2.33 -5.67
CA GLU A 294 4.99 -2.90 -4.80
C GLU A 294 4.54 -2.98 -3.34
N TYR A 295 3.89 -1.93 -2.82
CA TYR A 295 3.37 -1.86 -1.46
C TYR A 295 1.84 -1.75 -1.51
N LEU A 296 1.17 -2.85 -1.16
CA LEU A 296 -0.29 -2.92 -1.10
C LEU A 296 -0.75 -2.48 0.30
N ARG A 297 -1.65 -1.49 0.35
CA ARG A 297 -2.33 -1.11 1.58
C ARG A 297 -3.66 -1.85 1.70
N VAL A 298 -4.00 -2.32 2.90
CA VAL A 298 -5.29 -2.94 3.21
C VAL A 298 -5.79 -2.35 4.53
N ILE A 299 -7.00 -1.83 4.54
CA ILE A 299 -7.62 -1.21 5.70
C ILE A 299 -8.56 -2.22 6.35
N VAL A 300 -8.41 -2.42 7.65
CA VAL A 300 -9.25 -3.31 8.44
C VAL A 300 -10.44 -2.50 8.99
N PRO A 301 -11.69 -2.81 8.57
CA PRO A 301 -12.86 -2.09 9.04
C PRO A 301 -13.05 -2.28 10.54
N SER A 302 -12.86 -1.20 11.27
CA SER A 302 -12.83 -1.19 12.75
C SER A 302 -14.07 -0.52 13.36
N LEU A 303 -15.00 -0.04 12.54
CA LEU A 303 -16.30 0.50 12.94
C LEU A 303 -17.42 -0.50 12.67
N ASP A 304 -18.33 -0.63 13.63
CA ASP A 304 -19.60 -1.31 13.41
C ASP A 304 -20.66 -0.26 13.06
N VAL A 305 -20.97 -0.17 11.76
CA VAL A 305 -22.01 0.72 11.23
C VAL A 305 -23.33 -0.02 10.97
N ASN A 306 -23.35 -1.35 11.12
CA ASN A 306 -24.46 -2.22 10.74
C ASN A 306 -25.06 -2.93 11.96
N THR A 307 -25.25 -2.22 13.07
CA THR A 307 -26.09 -2.74 14.16
C THR A 307 -27.53 -2.79 13.66
N VAL A 308 -28.15 -3.97 13.73
CA VAL A 308 -29.56 -4.17 13.35
C VAL A 308 -30.51 -3.33 14.23
N ASP A 309 -30.03 -2.83 15.37
CA ASP A 309 -30.68 -1.79 16.19
C ASP A 309 -30.14 -0.40 15.80
N SER A 310 -31.02 0.45 15.26
CA SER A 310 -30.70 1.72 14.59
C SER A 310 -30.49 2.95 15.49
N ASP A 311 -30.33 2.78 16.82
CA ASP A 311 -30.29 3.90 17.77
C ASP A 311 -28.94 4.08 18.51
N THR A 312 -27.92 3.28 18.19
CA THR A 312 -26.61 3.36 18.86
C THR A 312 -25.56 3.99 17.96
N SER A 313 -24.78 4.94 18.52
CA SER A 313 -23.60 5.49 17.85
C SER A 313 -22.65 4.38 17.39
N PRO A 314 -21.95 4.53 16.23
CA PRO A 314 -21.02 3.54 15.72
C PRO A 314 -20.01 3.10 16.78
N GLN A 315 -19.91 1.79 17.03
CA GLN A 315 -19.01 1.23 18.03
C GLN A 315 -17.73 0.70 17.39
N LYS A 316 -16.62 0.79 18.12
CA LYS A 316 -15.38 0.13 17.69
C LYS A 316 -15.59 -1.39 17.74
N ARG A 317 -15.38 -2.05 16.61
CA ARG A 317 -15.38 -3.51 16.49
C ARG A 317 -14.27 -4.05 17.40
N LYS A 318 -14.59 -5.05 18.22
CA LYS A 318 -13.63 -5.77 19.08
C LYS A 318 -13.40 -7.21 18.64
N ASP A 319 -14.16 -7.68 17.66
CA ASP A 319 -14.03 -9.00 17.06
C ASP A 319 -12.86 -9.05 16.07
N VAL A 320 -12.31 -10.26 15.89
CA VAL A 320 -11.00 -10.50 15.27
C VAL A 320 -11.15 -10.78 13.77
N VAL A 321 -10.33 -10.12 12.96
CA VAL A 321 -10.05 -10.46 11.55
C VAL A 321 -8.69 -11.15 11.45
N GLU A 322 -8.62 -12.46 11.22
CA GLU A 322 -7.35 -13.15 11.03
C GLU A 322 -6.54 -12.50 9.89
N ILE A 323 -5.31 -12.05 10.19
CA ILE A 323 -4.40 -11.41 9.24
C ILE A 323 -3.37 -12.45 8.83
N SER A 324 -3.32 -12.77 7.54
CA SER A 324 -2.31 -13.68 7.04
C SER A 324 -0.94 -13.00 6.87
N PRO A 325 0.17 -13.67 7.23
CA PRO A 325 1.51 -13.22 6.90
C PRO A 325 1.77 -13.09 5.40
N GLU A 326 1.06 -13.87 4.58
CA GLU A 326 1.17 -13.86 3.12
C GLU A 326 -0.20 -13.78 2.47
N LEU A 327 -0.36 -12.87 1.50
CA LEU A 327 -1.57 -12.79 0.68
C LEU A 327 -1.26 -13.31 -0.72
N ASP A 328 -2.10 -14.22 -1.21
CA ASP A 328 -2.11 -14.64 -2.60
C ASP A 328 -3.34 -14.04 -3.30
N LEU A 329 -3.10 -13.09 -4.20
CA LEU A 329 -4.14 -12.40 -4.95
C LEU A 329 -4.20 -12.86 -6.41
N THR A 330 -3.49 -13.94 -6.76
CA THR A 330 -3.30 -14.40 -8.15
C THR A 330 -4.65 -14.64 -8.84
N ALA A 331 -5.59 -15.30 -8.17
CA ALA A 331 -6.91 -15.62 -8.72
C ALA A 331 -7.79 -14.37 -8.99
N HIS A 332 -7.45 -13.24 -8.38
CA HIS A 332 -8.21 -11.99 -8.50
C HIS A 332 -7.70 -11.09 -9.64
N GLN A 333 -6.60 -11.44 -10.28
CA GLN A 333 -6.09 -10.70 -11.44
C GLN A 333 -6.90 -10.95 -12.71
N GLN A 334 -6.81 -10.02 -13.66
CA GLN A 334 -7.24 -10.23 -15.03
C GLN A 334 -6.45 -11.36 -15.72
N ASP A 335 -5.13 -11.40 -15.47
CA ASP A 335 -4.26 -12.50 -15.89
C ASP A 335 -3.77 -13.29 -14.66
N PRO A 336 -4.41 -14.41 -14.32
CA PRO A 336 -4.00 -15.27 -13.20
C PRO A 336 -2.82 -16.19 -13.54
N SER A 337 -2.25 -16.12 -14.75
CA SER A 337 -1.10 -16.97 -15.13
C SER A 337 0.19 -16.56 -14.42
N THR A 338 0.25 -15.35 -13.89
CA THR A 338 1.40 -14.84 -13.14
C THR A 338 1.05 -14.68 -11.67
N PRO A 339 1.81 -15.29 -10.74
CA PRO A 339 1.58 -15.10 -9.31
C PRO A 339 1.61 -13.63 -8.91
N LEU A 340 0.63 -13.23 -8.08
CA LEU A 340 0.61 -11.95 -7.38
C LEU A 340 0.53 -12.23 -5.89
N ARG A 341 1.69 -12.24 -5.25
CA ARG A 341 1.80 -12.61 -3.85
C ARG A 341 2.50 -11.52 -3.05
N TYR A 342 2.04 -11.35 -1.83
CA TYR A 342 2.55 -10.35 -0.90
C TYR A 342 2.90 -10.98 0.44
N LYS A 343 3.81 -10.33 1.17
CA LYS A 343 4.08 -10.59 2.59
C LYS A 343 3.72 -9.38 3.42
N LEU A 344 3.17 -9.57 4.61
CA LEU A 344 2.90 -8.48 5.55
C LEU A 344 4.22 -7.86 6.00
N LEU A 345 4.35 -6.54 5.82
CA LEU A 345 5.56 -5.82 6.14
C LEU A 345 5.38 -4.98 7.41
N ASN A 346 4.36 -4.11 7.43
CA ASN A 346 4.09 -3.17 8.52
C ASN A 346 2.60 -3.15 8.88
N VAL A 347 2.28 -2.80 10.12
CA VAL A 347 0.91 -2.67 10.65
C VAL A 347 0.81 -1.40 11.48
N VAL A 348 -0.11 -0.49 11.12
CA VAL A 348 -0.57 0.56 12.02
C VAL A 348 -1.73 0.02 12.84
N ARG A 349 -1.67 0.22 14.16
CA ARG A 349 -2.69 -0.23 15.11
C ARG A 349 -3.33 0.96 15.80
N HIS A 350 -4.63 0.82 16.08
CA HIS A 350 -5.37 1.77 16.89
C HIS A 350 -5.66 1.18 18.27
N VAL A 351 -5.04 1.76 19.29
CA VAL A 351 -5.23 1.46 20.71
C VAL A 351 -6.36 2.33 21.26
N GLY A 352 -7.22 1.75 22.09
CA GLY A 352 -8.25 2.50 22.80
C GLY A 352 -9.67 1.98 22.55
N PRO A 353 -10.64 2.45 23.37
CA PRO A 353 -11.97 1.84 23.46
C PRO A 353 -12.93 2.27 22.35
N SER A 354 -12.68 3.39 21.68
CA SER A 354 -13.51 3.90 20.59
C SER A 354 -12.66 4.23 19.37
N MET A 355 -13.28 4.59 18.24
CA MET A 355 -12.59 5.09 17.04
C MET A 355 -12.37 6.62 17.06
N GLN A 356 -13.03 7.32 17.99
CA GLN A 356 -12.96 8.78 18.12
C GLN A 356 -11.82 9.24 19.05
N ARG A 357 -11.41 8.35 19.96
CA ARG A 357 -10.34 8.58 20.92
C ARG A 357 -9.48 7.34 21.05
N GLY A 358 -8.19 7.52 20.92
CA GLY A 358 -7.24 6.46 21.10
C GLY A 358 -5.81 6.91 20.86
N HIS A 359 -4.98 5.94 20.53
CA HIS A 359 -3.56 6.11 20.29
C HIS A 359 -3.13 5.22 19.13
N TYR A 360 -2.26 5.73 18.27
CA TYR A 360 -1.76 4.97 17.12
C TYR A 360 -0.31 4.56 17.33
N ILE A 361 -0.04 3.29 17.09
CA ILE A 361 1.31 2.70 17.12
C ILE A 361 1.59 2.01 15.78
N ALA A 362 2.86 1.82 15.45
CA ALA A 362 3.27 1.11 14.23
C ALA A 362 4.18 -0.08 14.54
N ASP A 363 3.81 -1.27 14.10
CA ASP A 363 4.70 -2.42 14.01
C ASP A 363 5.36 -2.39 12.63
N VAL A 364 6.68 -2.30 12.55
CA VAL A 364 7.43 -2.13 11.30
C VAL A 364 8.53 -3.16 11.13
N THR A 365 8.82 -3.52 9.88
CA THR A 365 9.97 -4.35 9.51
C THR A 365 11.11 -3.45 9.03
N GLY A 366 12.22 -3.43 9.77
CA GLY A 366 13.45 -2.68 9.48
C GLY A 366 14.52 -3.47 8.72
N TYR A 367 15.76 -2.96 8.79
CA TYR A 367 16.91 -3.55 8.11
C TYR A 367 17.15 -5.00 8.54
N ALA A 368 17.54 -5.85 7.58
CA ALA A 368 17.73 -7.30 7.77
C ALA A 368 16.50 -8.04 8.32
N GLY A 369 15.30 -7.45 8.22
CA GLY A 369 14.06 -8.06 8.69
C GLY A 369 13.82 -7.94 10.19
N VAL A 370 14.62 -7.15 10.91
CA VAL A 370 14.37 -6.83 12.33
C VAL A 370 13.00 -6.17 12.46
N LYS A 371 12.19 -6.59 13.41
CA LYS A 371 10.85 -6.06 13.59
C LYS A 371 10.80 -5.23 14.86
N SER A 372 10.12 -4.09 14.79
CA SER A 372 10.06 -3.13 15.89
C SER A 372 8.65 -2.62 16.05
N ARG A 373 8.23 -2.38 17.29
CA ARG A 373 7.09 -1.53 17.62
C ARG A 373 7.57 -0.12 17.84
N MET A 374 6.85 0.80 17.23
CA MET A 374 7.06 2.24 17.31
C MET A 374 5.85 2.84 18.03
N ASP A 375 6.09 3.35 19.22
CA ASP A 375 5.11 4.00 20.07
C ASP A 375 5.66 5.38 20.45
N ASP A 376 5.41 6.35 19.57
CA ASP A 376 6.01 7.68 19.64
C ASP A 376 7.53 7.61 19.84
N THR A 377 8.06 8.09 20.97
CA THR A 377 9.50 8.07 21.28
C THR A 377 10.02 6.69 21.67
N VAL A 378 9.14 5.78 22.05
CA VAL A 378 9.47 4.44 22.53
C VAL A 378 9.56 3.48 21.35
N VAL A 379 10.71 2.82 21.22
CA VAL A 379 10.95 1.80 20.20
C VAL A 379 11.34 0.50 20.88
N SER A 380 10.61 -0.57 20.63
CA SER A 380 10.89 -1.90 21.17
C SER A 380 10.99 -2.93 20.05
N THR A 381 11.87 -3.94 20.22
CA THR A 381 11.95 -5.04 19.26
C THR A 381 10.78 -6.01 19.49
N ILE A 382 10.20 -6.54 18.43
CA ILE A 382 9.14 -7.54 18.48
C ILE A 382 9.54 -8.77 17.65
N GLU A 383 9.04 -9.95 18.01
CA GLU A 383 9.44 -11.19 17.31
C GLU A 383 8.81 -11.30 15.92
N ILE A 384 7.50 -11.02 15.78
CA ILE A 384 6.77 -11.24 14.53
C ILE A 384 5.69 -10.17 14.35
N VAL A 385 5.63 -9.60 13.14
CA VAL A 385 4.60 -8.61 12.72
C VAL A 385 3.28 -9.33 12.38
N ALA A 386 3.36 -10.59 11.95
CA ALA A 386 2.29 -11.37 11.34
C ALA A 386 1.67 -12.50 12.20
N GLN A 387 2.14 -12.77 13.43
CA GLN A 387 1.67 -13.92 14.21
C GLN A 387 0.94 -13.57 15.51
N ASN A 388 0.84 -12.30 15.90
CA ASN A 388 0.04 -11.94 17.07
C ASN A 388 -1.36 -11.51 16.64
N PRO A 389 -2.42 -11.96 17.33
CA PRO A 389 -3.80 -11.68 16.94
C PRO A 389 -4.03 -10.17 16.82
N VAL A 390 -5.06 -9.83 16.06
CA VAL A 390 -5.54 -8.47 15.73
C VAL A 390 -5.52 -7.51 16.90
N TYR A 391 -5.65 -8.01 18.13
CA TYR A 391 -5.50 -7.27 19.36
C TYR A 391 -4.26 -7.70 20.12
N LEU A 392 -3.43 -6.72 20.48
CA LEU A 392 -2.46 -6.86 21.54
C LEU A 392 -3.05 -6.21 22.77
N GLU A 393 -2.96 -6.87 23.92
CA GLU A 393 -3.02 -6.12 25.17
C GLU A 393 -1.75 -5.26 25.23
N THR A 394 -1.96 -3.96 25.26
CA THR A 394 -0.91 -3.00 25.62
C THR A 394 -1.20 -2.53 27.03
N ASP A 395 -0.24 -1.85 27.68
CA ASP A 395 -0.46 -1.26 29.01
C ASP A 395 -1.64 -0.26 29.04
N THR A 396 -2.13 0.17 27.86
CA THR A 396 -3.24 1.11 27.68
C THR A 396 -4.50 0.48 27.04
N GLY A 397 -4.52 -0.85 26.83
CA GLY A 397 -5.67 -1.62 26.36
C GLY A 397 -5.49 -2.33 25.01
N PRO A 398 -6.56 -2.90 24.44
CA PRO A 398 -6.48 -3.72 23.23
C PRO A 398 -6.16 -2.88 21.98
N ALA A 399 -5.08 -3.23 21.28
CA ALA A 399 -4.57 -2.57 20.09
C ALA A 399 -4.98 -3.31 18.80
N GLY A 400 -6.05 -2.84 18.17
CA GLY A 400 -6.59 -3.40 16.92
C GLY A 400 -5.73 -3.04 15.70
N ALA A 401 -5.39 -4.00 14.86
CA ALA A 401 -4.80 -3.73 13.56
C ALA A 401 -5.75 -2.90 12.69
N TYR A 402 -5.25 -1.81 12.09
CA TYR A 402 -6.05 -0.87 11.31
C TYR A 402 -5.55 -0.73 9.87
N ILE A 403 -4.28 -0.38 9.66
CA ILE A 403 -3.67 -0.26 8.32
C ILE A 403 -2.63 -1.36 8.18
N LEU A 404 -2.81 -2.23 7.19
CA LEU A 404 -1.84 -3.25 6.83
C LEU A 404 -1.06 -2.78 5.59
N VAL A 405 0.26 -2.89 5.63
CA VAL A 405 1.12 -2.65 4.47
C VAL A 405 1.83 -3.95 4.11
N TYR A 406 1.48 -4.45 2.94
CA TYR A 406 2.00 -5.66 2.34
C TYR A 406 3.04 -5.34 1.28
N GLN A 407 4.16 -6.06 1.25
CA GLN A 407 5.17 -5.94 0.20
C GLN A 407 5.07 -7.10 -0.78
N ARG A 408 5.12 -6.78 -2.08
CA ARG A 408 5.11 -7.78 -3.13
C ARG A 408 6.36 -8.67 -3.08
N ILE A 409 6.16 -9.98 -3.24
CA ILE A 409 7.25 -10.99 -3.25
C ILE A 409 7.40 -11.72 -4.58
N LYS A 410 6.31 -11.88 -5.35
CA LYS A 410 6.31 -12.46 -6.70
C LYS A 410 5.31 -11.75 -7.60
#